data_AF-A0A537SD99-F1
#
_entry.id   AF-A0A537SD99-F1
#
_cell.length_a   1.000
_cell.length_b   1.000
_cell.length_c   1.000
_cell.angle_alpha   90.00
_cell.angle_beta   90.00
_cell.angle_gamma   90.00
#
_symmetry.space_group_name_H-M   'P 1'
#
loop_
_entity.id
_entity.type
_entity.pdbx_description
1 polymer ?
#
loop_
_entity_poly.entity_id
_entity_poly.type
_entity_poly.pdbx_seq_one_letter_code
_entity_poly.pdbx_strand_id
1 'polypeptide(L)' 'RVVFITRVIEGMNVEETAEILQLKPETVKTRLHRARTMLRDNVEKKIGPVVMEAFPFAGRRCERLTQAVLKRLGFVG' A
#
# COMPACT_ATOMS: atom_id res chain seq x y z
N ARG A 1 -11.43 7.63 10.52
CA ARG A 1 -10.31 8.51 10.06
C ARG A 1 -9.51 9.07 11.24
N VAL A 2 -10.13 9.66 12.27
CA VAL A 2 -9.41 10.23 13.43
C VAL A 2 -8.42 9.25 14.08
N VAL A 3 -8.83 8.00 14.33
CA VAL A 3 -7.94 6.93 14.85
C VAL A 3 -6.71 6.68 13.97
N PHE A 4 -6.80 6.86 12.65
CA PHE A 4 -5.64 6.69 11.76
C PHE A 4 -4.67 7.86 11.92
N ILE A 5 -5.18 9.09 12.05
CA ILE A 5 -4.36 10.29 12.24
C ILE A 5 -3.58 10.16 13.55
N THR A 6 -4.26 9.92 14.67
CA THR A 6 -3.61 9.83 15.99
C THR A 6 -2.59 8.68 16.06
N ARG A 7 -2.88 7.52 15.46
CA ARG A 7 -2.00 6.34 15.53
C ARG A 7 -0.85 6.34 14.53
N VAL A 8 -1.05 6.89 13.33
CA VAL A 8 -0.10 6.73 12.21
C VAL A 8 0.62 8.03 11.90
N ILE A 9 -0.05 9.17 12.01
CA ILE A 9 0.54 10.48 11.72
C ILE A 9 1.16 11.05 13.00
N GLU A 10 0.41 11.05 14.10
CA GLU A 10 0.85 11.61 15.38
C GLU A 10 1.65 10.60 16.23
N GLY A 11 1.68 9.32 15.85
CA GLY A 11 2.49 8.28 16.51
C GLY A 11 2.03 7.88 17.93
N MET A 12 0.88 8.36 18.40
CA MET A 12 0.33 8.06 19.73
C MET A 12 0.09 6.56 19.90
N ASN A 13 0.21 6.02 21.12
CA ASN A 13 -0.07 4.61 21.43
C ASN A 13 -1.59 4.28 21.47
N VAL A 14 -1.96 3.02 21.73
CA VAL A 14 -3.38 2.58 21.68
C VAL A 14 -4.17 3.17 22.83
N GLU A 15 -3.56 3.21 24.01
CA GLU A 15 -4.12 3.64 25.27
C GLU A 15 -4.37 5.16 25.26
N GLU A 16 -3.37 5.94 24.83
CA GLU A 16 -3.48 7.39 24.63
C GLU A 16 -4.58 7.75 23.62
N THR A 17 -4.64 7.02 22.49
CA THR A 17 -5.69 7.22 21.48
C THR A 17 -7.07 6.86 22.03
N ALA A 18 -7.16 5.80 22.85
CA ALA A 18 -8.41 5.35 23.45
C ALA A 18 -8.95 6.38 24.45
N GLU A 19 -8.07 6.95 25.28
CA GLU A 19 -8.41 7.97 26.26
C GLU A 19 -8.91 9.25 25.60
N ILE A 20 -8.15 9.82 24.65
CA ILE A 20 -8.51 11.08 23.99
C ILE A 20 -9.82 10.95 23.19
N LEU A 21 -10.02 9.81 22.53
CA LEU A 21 -11.22 9.57 21.71
C LEU A 21 -12.39 8.96 22.49
N GLN A 22 -12.22 8.74 23.79
CA GLN A 22 -13.19 8.07 24.67
C GLN A 22 -13.69 6.73 24.09
N LEU A 23 -12.75 5.92 23.62
CA LEU A 23 -12.98 4.60 23.05
C LEU A 23 -12.40 3.52 23.94
N LYS A 24 -12.91 2.29 23.79
CA LYS A 24 -12.22 1.12 24.35
C LYS A 24 -10.95 0.83 23.54
N PRO A 25 -9.82 0.42 24.16
CA PRO A 25 -8.58 0.06 23.46
C PRO A 25 -8.77 -0.95 22.31
N GLU A 26 -9.68 -1.91 22.47
CA GLU A 26 -10.00 -2.91 21.44
C GLU A 26 -10.66 -2.27 20.20
N THR A 27 -11.46 -1.22 20.43
CA THR A 27 -12.12 -0.46 19.37
C THR A 27 -11.11 0.35 18.55
N VAL A 28 -10.03 0.83 19.17
CA VAL A 28 -8.95 1.54 18.48
C VAL A 28 -8.30 0.63 17.43
N LYS A 29 -7.97 -0.62 17.80
CA LYS A 29 -7.35 -1.60 16.88
C LYS A 29 -8.23 -1.89 15.67
N THR A 30 -9.52 -2.18 15.89
CA THR A 30 -10.46 -2.49 14.81
C THR A 30 -10.77 -1.27 13.92
N ARG A 31 -10.85 -0.07 14.49
CA ARG A 31 -11.01 1.17 13.71
C ARG A 31 -9.76 1.50 12.90
N LEU A 32 -8.57 1.27 13.43
CA LEU A 32 -7.30 1.47 12.71
C LEU A 32 -7.21 0.52 11.51
N HIS A 33 -7.52 -0.77 11.71
CA HIS A 33 -7.54 -1.76 10.63
C HIS A 33 -8.48 -1.33 9.49
N ARG A 34 -9.74 -1.01 9.82
CA ARG A 34 -10.72 -0.54 8.82
C ARG A 34 -10.28 0.74 8.13
N ALA A 35 -9.71 1.69 8.88
CA ALA A 35 -9.23 2.94 8.30
C ALA A 35 -8.10 2.73 7.29
N ARG A 36 -7.19 1.76 7.52
CA ARG A 36 -6.13 1.39 6.56
C ARG A 36 -6.73 0.80 5.28
N THR A 37 -7.66 -0.13 5.40
CA THR A 37 -8.35 -0.73 4.23
C THR A 37 -9.07 0.34 3.43
N MET A 38 -9.88 1.17 4.09
CA MET A 38 -10.59 2.27 3.40
C MET A 38 -9.63 3.24 2.70
N LEU A 39 -8.48 3.56 3.29
CA LEU A 39 -7.49 4.43 2.64
C LEU A 39 -6.86 3.75 1.44
N ARG A 40 -6.46 2.49 1.56
CA ARG A 40 -5.92 1.70 0.43
C ARG A 40 -6.91 1.66 -0.72
N ASP A 41 -8.17 1.30 -0.47
CA ASP A 41 -9.20 1.22 -1.52
C ASP A 41 -9.43 2.58 -2.20
N ASN A 42 -9.40 3.67 -1.44
CA ASN A 42 -9.57 5.01 -1.99
C ASN A 42 -8.36 5.46 -2.82
N VAL A 43 -7.15 5.08 -2.39
CA VAL A 43 -5.91 5.33 -3.12
C VAL A 43 -5.90 4.50 -4.40
N GLU A 44 -6.22 3.21 -4.34
CA GLU A 44 -6.28 2.35 -5.51
C GLU A 44 -7.29 2.84 -6.56
N LYS A 45 -8.49 3.25 -6.13
CA LYS A 45 -9.49 3.83 -7.03
C LYS A 45 -9.02 5.11 -7.74
N LYS A 46 -8.19 5.92 -7.08
CA LYS A 46 -7.73 7.21 -7.61
C LYS A 46 -6.43 7.13 -8.40
N ILE A 47 -5.53 6.26 -7.96
CA ILE A 47 -4.14 6.23 -8.43
C ILE A 47 -3.80 4.89 -9.09
N GLY A 48 -4.65 3.86 -8.99
CA GLY A 48 -4.41 2.54 -9.60
C GLY A 48 -4.02 2.60 -11.08
N PRO A 49 -4.81 3.26 -11.95
CA PRO A 49 -4.46 3.43 -13.35
C PRO A 49 -3.14 4.20 -13.55
N VAL A 50 -2.94 5.27 -12.77
CA VAL A 50 -1.75 6.13 -12.86
C VAL A 50 -0.49 5.41 -12.36
N VAL A 51 -0.57 4.55 -11.34
CA VAL A 51 0.56 3.75 -10.85
C VAL A 51 0.96 2.72 -11.89
N MET A 52 0.00 2.08 -12.55
CA MET A 52 0.28 1.14 -13.65
C MET A 52 0.92 1.83 -14.86
N GLU A 53 0.57 3.10 -15.11
CA GLU A 53 1.16 3.90 -16.19
C GLU A 53 2.52 4.53 -15.82
N ALA A 54 2.69 5.02 -14.59
CA ALA A 54 3.90 5.70 -14.11
C ALA A 54 5.00 4.71 -13.71
N PHE A 55 4.61 3.55 -13.21
CA PHE A 55 5.48 2.40 -12.99
C PHE A 55 4.96 1.25 -13.86
N PRO A 56 5.08 1.34 -15.20
CA PRO A 56 4.77 0.21 -16.04
C PRO A 56 5.73 -0.88 -15.57
N PHE A 57 5.17 -1.89 -14.89
CA PHE A 57 5.94 -2.97 -14.32
C PHE A 57 6.90 -3.41 -15.40
N ALA A 58 8.17 -3.58 -15.03
CA ALA A 58 9.32 -3.44 -15.90
C ALA A 58 9.31 -4.24 -17.21
N GLY A 59 8.29 -5.03 -17.56
CA GLY A 59 7.66 -5.07 -18.89
C GLY A 59 8.65 -4.98 -20.05
N ARG A 60 8.77 -3.82 -20.70
CA ARG A 60 9.74 -3.62 -21.80
C ARG A 60 11.21 -3.89 -21.42
N ARG A 61 11.62 -3.52 -20.21
CA ARG A 61 12.99 -3.76 -19.70
C ARG A 61 13.20 -5.22 -19.30
N CYS A 62 12.23 -5.86 -18.64
CA CYS A 62 12.23 -7.27 -18.30
C CYS A 62 12.22 -8.12 -19.56
N GLU A 63 11.37 -7.81 -20.52
CA GLU A 63 11.28 -8.49 -21.81
C GLU A 63 12.60 -8.38 -22.57
N ARG A 64 13.20 -7.17 -22.64
CA ARG A 64 14.53 -7.02 -23.23
C ARG A 64 15.60 -7.87 -22.52
N LEU A 65 15.57 -7.93 -21.19
CA LEU A 65 16.53 -8.73 -20.41
C LEU A 65 16.32 -10.23 -20.68
N THR A 66 15.08 -10.70 -20.64
CA THR A 66 14.68 -12.08 -20.92
C THR A 66 15.11 -12.47 -22.34
N GLN A 67 14.83 -11.64 -23.35
CA GLN A 67 15.25 -11.91 -24.73
C GLN A 67 16.78 -11.98 -24.86
N ALA A 68 17.52 -11.07 -24.20
CA ALA A 68 18.98 -11.10 -24.22
C ALA A 68 19.56 -12.37 -23.58
N VAL A 69 18.99 -12.82 -22.45
CA VAL A 69 19.41 -14.05 -21.76
C VAL A 69 19.05 -15.29 -22.58
N LEU A 70 17.81 -15.39 -23.07
CA LEU A 70 17.36 -16.52 -23.89
C LEU A 70 18.17 -16.64 -25.18
N LYS A 71 18.51 -15.53 -25.83
CA LYS A 71 19.41 -15.51 -27.00
C LYS A 71 20.81 -16.02 -26.65
N ARG A 72 21.36 -15.59 -25.51
CA ARG A 72 22.69 -16.04 -25.05
C ARG A 72 22.73 -17.53 -24.70
N LEU A 73 21.61 -18.07 -24.24
CA LEU A 73 21.45 -19.49 -23.91
C LEU A 73 21.04 -20.35 -25.12
N GLY A 74 20.81 -19.74 -26.30
CA GLY A 74 20.46 -20.45 -27.53
C GLY A 74 18.99 -20.90 -27.63
N PHE A 75 18.11 -20.37 -26.78
CA PHE A 75 16.67 -20.71 -26.79
C PHE A 75 15.85 -19.91 -27.82
N VAL A 76 16.39 -18.81 -28.34
CA VAL A 76 15.71 -17.96 -29.33
C VAL A 76 16.70 -17.67 -30.46
N GLY A 77 16.36 -18.13 -31.67
CA GLY A 77 17.07 -17.87 -32.92
C GLY A 77 16.72 -16.51 -33.49
#